data_AF-A0AAD4D0T9-F1
#
_entry.id   AF-A0AAD4D0T9-F1
#
_cell.length_a   1.000
_cell.length_b   1.000
_cell.length_c   1.000
_cell.angle_alpha   90.00
_cell.angle_beta   90.00
_cell.angle_gamma   90.00
#
_symmetry.space_group_name_H-M   'P 1'
#
loop_
_entity.id
_entity.type
_entity.pdbx_description
1 polymer ?
#
loop_
_entity_poly.entity_id
_entity_poly.type
_entity_poly.pdbx_seq_one_letter_code
_entity_poly.pdbx_strand_id
1 'polypeptide(L)'
;YHRTDGSGEVTKVTVQFYLNSEGDIEPGGDHLELKGGETTFLSERYGGGKKKMEEREEERVAVSCQAGQTLIFQHDLVHEGSRVLQGVKYVVRGDILYGRRIQQQQ
;
A
#
# COMPACT_ATOMS: atom_id res chain seq x y z
N TYR A 1 -4.46 3.89 12.13
CA TYR A 1 -3.41 4.20 13.13
C TYR A 1 -3.76 5.48 13.89
N HIS A 2 -3.44 5.53 15.19
CA HIS A 2 -3.54 6.74 16.02
C HIS A 2 -2.13 7.29 16.25
N ARG A 3 -1.93 8.60 16.18
CA ARG A 3 -0.65 9.22 16.52
C ARG A 3 -0.32 9.05 18.00
N THR A 4 0.95 8.79 18.28
CA THR A 4 1.48 8.58 19.64
C THR A 4 2.09 9.84 20.25
N ASP A 5 2.06 10.97 19.54
CA ASP A 5 2.58 12.27 19.97
C ASP A 5 1.60 13.09 20.85
N GLY A 6 0.45 12.51 21.21
CA GLY A 6 -0.56 13.16 22.05
C GLY A 6 -1.53 14.09 21.29
N SER A 7 -1.35 14.28 19.98
CA SER A 7 -2.26 15.10 19.14
C SER A 7 -3.69 14.56 19.08
N GLY A 8 -3.87 13.26 19.29
CA GLY A 8 -5.16 12.58 19.13
C GLY A 8 -5.59 12.44 17.66
N GLU A 9 -4.71 12.73 16.71
CA GLU A 9 -4.94 12.55 15.28
C GLU A 9 -5.02 11.07 14.90
N VAL A 10 -5.85 10.78 13.90
CA VAL A 10 -6.03 9.43 13.36
C VAL A 10 -5.84 9.43 11.86
N THR A 11 -5.22 8.39 11.32
CA THR A 11 -5.24 8.15 9.87
C THR A 11 -6.39 7.23 9.49
N LYS A 12 -7.07 7.61 8.41
CA LYS A 12 -8.14 6.83 7.77
C LYS A 12 -7.82 6.48 6.31
N VAL A 13 -6.90 7.19 5.68
CA VAL A 13 -6.58 7.05 4.26
C VAL A 13 -5.06 7.02 4.10
N THR A 14 -4.58 6.04 3.33
CA THR A 14 -3.22 5.98 2.81
C THR A 14 -3.21 6.48 1.37
N VAL A 15 -2.20 7.27 1.03
CA VAL A 15 -1.90 7.70 -0.33
C VAL A 15 -0.53 7.15 -0.71
N GLN A 16 -0.45 6.47 -1.85
CA GLN A 16 0.78 5.85 -2.32
C GLN A 16 1.03 6.22 -3.77
N PHE A 17 2.15 6.90 -4.04
CA PHE A 17 2.55 7.36 -5.36
C PHE A 17 3.72 6.51 -5.89
N TYR A 18 3.53 5.88 -7.05
CA TYR A 18 4.55 5.04 -7.68
C TYR A 18 5.50 5.90 -8.52
N LEU A 19 6.81 5.74 -8.28
CA LEU A 19 7.85 6.50 -8.98
C LEU A 19 8.44 5.74 -10.19
N ASN A 20 8.24 4.43 -10.23
CA ASN A 20 8.56 3.57 -11.37
C ASN A 20 7.46 2.50 -11.56
N SER A 21 7.45 1.91 -12.75
CA SER A 21 6.48 0.92 -13.20
C SER A 21 7.07 -0.48 -13.17
N GLU A 22 6.21 -1.48 -12.99
CA GLU A 22 6.57 -2.84 -13.39
C GLU A 22 6.96 -2.84 -14.88
N GLY A 23 8.08 -3.50 -15.21
CA GLY A 23 8.66 -3.42 -16.55
C GLY A 23 9.70 -2.31 -16.74
N ASP A 24 9.81 -1.33 -15.82
CA ASP A 24 10.82 -0.28 -15.96
C ASP A 24 12.23 -0.85 -15.72
N ILE A 25 13.19 -0.33 -16.48
CA ILE A 25 14.61 -0.68 -16.38
C ILE A 25 15.30 0.39 -15.54
N GLU A 26 15.96 -0.02 -14.46
CA GLU A 26 16.70 0.88 -13.58
C GLU A 26 17.82 1.63 -14.34
N PRO A 27 17.88 2.97 -14.25
CA PRO A 27 18.98 3.75 -14.81
C PRO A 27 20.30 3.45 -14.08
N GLY A 28 21.33 3.02 -14.80
CA GLY A 28 22.69 2.89 -14.27
C GLY A 28 23.00 1.61 -13.47
N GLY A 29 22.10 0.61 -13.47
CA GLY A 29 22.36 -0.74 -12.95
C GLY A 29 22.51 -1.80 -14.06
N ASP A 30 22.49 -3.08 -13.69
CA ASP A 30 22.60 -4.26 -14.58
C ASP A 30 21.39 -4.46 -15.54
N HIS A 31 20.65 -3.38 -15.86
CA HIS A 31 19.45 -3.38 -16.70
C HIS A 31 18.36 -4.38 -16.26
N LEU A 32 18.19 -4.55 -14.94
CA LEU A 32 17.17 -5.44 -14.41
C LEU A 32 15.81 -4.75 -14.42
N GLU A 33 14.89 -5.34 -15.18
CA GLU A 33 13.48 -4.98 -15.23
C GLU A 33 12.82 -5.18 -13.85
N LEU A 34 12.05 -4.19 -13.38
CA LEU A 34 11.25 -4.35 -12.16
C LEU A 34 10.18 -5.43 -12.38
N LYS A 35 10.18 -6.46 -11.53
CA LYS A 35 9.16 -7.54 -11.52
C LYS A 35 8.57 -7.75 -10.14
N GLY A 36 7.24 -7.89 -10.10
CA GLY A 36 6.48 -7.99 -8.86
C GLY A 36 6.49 -6.68 -8.08
N GLY A 37 6.31 -6.75 -6.77
CA GLY A 37 6.25 -5.57 -5.92
C GLY A 37 4.89 -4.86 -5.95
N GLU A 38 3.81 -5.51 -6.41
CA GLU A 38 2.45 -5.00 -6.36
C GLU A 38 2.05 -4.57 -4.94
N THR A 39 1.12 -3.63 -4.84
CA THR A 39 0.40 -3.41 -3.57
C THR A 39 -0.78 -4.37 -3.54
N THR A 40 -0.76 -5.33 -2.62
CA THR A 40 -1.74 -6.41 -2.56
C THR A 40 -2.63 -6.25 -1.34
N PHE A 41 -3.94 -6.16 -1.57
CA PHE A 41 -4.95 -6.17 -0.53
C PHE A 41 -5.36 -7.61 -0.22
N LEU A 42 -5.50 -7.91 1.06
CA LEU A 42 -5.86 -9.22 1.58
C LEU A 42 -7.24 -9.12 2.26
N SER A 43 -8.06 -10.16 2.15
CA SER A 43 -9.28 -10.22 2.96
C SER A 43 -8.93 -10.28 4.45
N GLU A 44 -9.76 -9.67 5.31
CA GLU A 44 -9.58 -9.77 6.78
C GLU A 44 -9.58 -11.23 7.30
N ARG A 45 -10.14 -12.17 6.52
CA ARG A 45 -10.22 -13.60 6.87
C ARG A 45 -8.91 -14.36 6.66
N TYR A 46 -7.87 -13.70 6.13
CA TYR A 46 -6.54 -14.30 5.96
C TYR A 46 -5.88 -14.73 7.29
N GLY A 47 -6.33 -14.18 8.42
CA GLY A 47 -5.66 -14.35 9.72
C GLY A 47 -6.03 -15.58 10.56
N GLY A 48 -7.00 -16.43 10.18
CA GLY A 48 -7.56 -17.42 11.13
C GLY A 48 -7.91 -18.83 10.62
N GLY A 49 -7.96 -19.07 9.31
CA GLY A 49 -8.44 -20.34 8.75
C GLY A 49 -7.39 -21.14 7.98
N LYS A 50 -7.35 -22.47 8.17
CA LYS A 50 -6.68 -23.43 7.27
C LYS A 50 -7.45 -23.52 5.95
N LYS A 51 -7.42 -22.46 5.14
CA LYS A 51 -7.84 -22.50 3.73
C LYS A 51 -6.74 -23.10 2.86
N LYS A 52 -7.13 -23.75 1.77
CA LYS A 52 -6.20 -24.16 0.72
C LYS A 52 -5.58 -22.92 0.06
N MET A 53 -4.41 -23.09 -0.55
CA MET A 53 -3.65 -21.99 -1.17
C MET A 53 -4.42 -21.33 -2.33
N GLU A 54 -5.19 -22.11 -3.09
CA GLU A 54 -6.01 -21.63 -4.21
C GLU A 54 -7.13 -20.67 -3.75
N GLU A 55 -7.89 -21.04 -2.72
CA GLU A 55 -8.94 -20.19 -2.11
C GLU A 55 -8.38 -18.90 -1.49
N ARG A 56 -7.07 -18.89 -1.21
CA ARG A 56 -6.33 -17.77 -0.65
C ARG A 56 -5.82 -16.81 -1.73
N GLU A 57 -5.73 -17.23 -2.98
CA GLU A 57 -5.38 -16.37 -4.11
C GLU A 57 -6.60 -15.62 -4.64
N GLU A 58 -7.78 -16.24 -4.62
CA GLU A 58 -9.06 -15.62 -5.03
C GLU A 58 -9.47 -14.40 -4.18
N GLU A 59 -8.90 -14.26 -2.97
CA GLU A 59 -9.18 -13.17 -2.04
C GLU A 59 -8.12 -12.05 -2.07
N ARG A 60 -7.15 -12.12 -2.99
CA ARG A 60 -6.12 -11.09 -3.16
C ARG A 60 -6.49 -10.13 -4.27
N VAL A 61 -6.31 -8.83 -4.02
CA VAL A 61 -6.41 -7.81 -5.06
C VAL A 61 -5.05 -7.13 -5.18
N ALA A 62 -4.32 -7.43 -6.25
CA ALA A 62 -3.01 -6.85 -6.54
C ALA A 62 -3.15 -5.62 -7.45
N VAL A 63 -2.41 -4.56 -7.11
CA VAL A 63 -2.29 -3.35 -7.93
C VAL A 63 -0.83 -3.24 -8.36
N SER A 64 -0.59 -3.40 -9.66
CA SER A 64 0.75 -3.25 -10.25
C SER A 64 1.26 -1.81 -10.07
N CYS A 65 2.58 -1.66 -10.01
CA CYS A 65 3.22 -0.36 -9.92
C CYS A 65 3.20 0.29 -11.30
N GLN A 66 2.70 1.51 -11.40
CA GLN A 66 2.75 2.27 -12.64
C GLN A 66 3.17 3.71 -12.34
N ALA A 67 4.30 4.13 -12.91
CA ALA A 67 4.89 5.44 -12.67
C ALA A 67 3.88 6.56 -12.92
N GLY A 68 3.82 7.52 -12.00
CA GLY A 68 2.89 8.64 -12.07
C GLY A 68 1.47 8.33 -11.59
N GLN A 69 1.14 7.08 -11.27
CA GLN A 69 -0.13 6.74 -10.64
C GLN A 69 -0.09 6.91 -9.13
N THR A 70 -1.25 7.29 -8.58
CA THR A 70 -1.51 7.34 -7.14
C THR A 70 -2.56 6.30 -6.77
N LEU A 71 -2.21 5.41 -5.85
CA LEU A 71 -3.14 4.50 -5.20
C LEU A 71 -3.62 5.13 -3.87
N ILE A 72 -4.93 5.32 -3.74
CA ILE A 72 -5.57 5.85 -2.52
C ILE A 72 -6.47 4.76 -1.96
N PHE A 73 -6.30 4.43 -0.68
CA PHE A 73 -7.04 3.34 -0.04
C PHE A 73 -7.26 3.60 1.45
N GLN A 74 -8.25 2.91 2.03
CA GLN A 74 -8.52 3.03 3.47
C GLN A 74 -7.36 2.42 4.27
N HIS A 75 -6.90 3.13 5.28
CA HIS A 75 -5.70 2.76 6.03
C HIS A 75 -5.84 1.44 6.82
N ASP A 76 -7.07 1.04 7.15
CA ASP A 76 -7.39 -0.17 7.90
C ASP A 76 -7.58 -1.43 7.03
N LEU A 77 -7.53 -1.31 5.70
CA LEU A 77 -7.48 -2.49 4.84
C LEU A 77 -6.19 -3.27 5.09
N VAL A 78 -6.30 -4.59 5.22
CA VAL A 78 -5.12 -5.46 5.30
C VAL A 78 -4.44 -5.45 3.94
N HIS A 79 -3.18 -5.04 3.90
CA HIS A 79 -2.41 -4.94 2.67
C HIS A 79 -0.94 -5.22 2.91
N GLU A 80 -0.24 -5.64 1.86
CA GLU A 80 1.20 -5.86 1.84
C GLU A 80 1.82 -5.28 0.57
N GLY A 81 3.11 -4.96 0.63
CA GLY A 81 3.91 -4.89 -0.58
C GLY A 81 4.31 -6.31 -0.96
N SER A 82 3.85 -6.78 -2.12
CA SER A 82 4.29 -8.05 -2.68
C SER A 82 5.81 -8.08 -2.81
N ARG A 83 6.38 -9.29 -2.85
CA ARG A 83 7.82 -9.46 -3.03
C ARG A 83 8.27 -8.84 -4.36
N VAL A 84 9.29 -7.99 -4.31
CA VAL A 84 10.05 -7.59 -5.49
C VAL A 84 10.93 -8.78 -5.89
N LEU A 85 10.70 -9.32 -7.08
CA LEU A 85 11.43 -10.48 -7.59
C LEU A 85 12.72 -10.07 -8.31
N GLN A 86 12.70 -8.88 -8.92
CA GLN A 86 13.81 -8.32 -9.70
C GLN A 86 13.68 -6.78 -9.72
N GLY A 87 14.81 -6.08 -9.80
CA GLY A 87 14.85 -4.61 -9.82
C GLY A 87 14.59 -3.97 -8.45
N VAL A 88 14.22 -2.68 -8.45
CA VAL A 88 13.92 -1.91 -7.24
C VAL A 88 12.56 -1.23 -7.43
N LYS A 89 11.70 -1.25 -6.41
CA LYS A 89 10.45 -0.49 -6.41
C LYS A 89 10.66 0.83 -5.66
N TYR A 90 10.34 1.94 -6.31
CA TYR A 90 10.35 3.27 -5.69
C TYR A 90 8.93 3.79 -5.48
N VAL A 91 8.65 4.25 -4.27
CA VAL A 91 7.31 4.68 -3.87
C VAL A 91 7.38 5.79 -2.83
N VAL A 92 6.47 6.75 -2.92
CA VAL A 92 6.18 7.70 -1.84
C VAL A 92 4.88 7.28 -1.18
N ARG A 93 4.92 6.99 0.12
CA ARG A 93 3.72 6.66 0.91
C ARG A 93 3.49 7.76 1.94
N GLY A 94 2.26 8.23 2.01
CA GLY A 94 1.78 9.17 3.02
C GLY A 94 0.45 8.72 3.62
N ASP A 95 0.18 9.18 4.83
CA ASP A 95 -1.09 8.97 5.52
C ASP A 95 -1.78 10.33 5.71
N ILE A 96 -3.08 10.39 5.49
CA ILE A 96 -3.88 11.60 5.77
C ILE A 96 -4.35 11.55 7.22
N LEU A 97 -3.92 12.55 8.00
CA LEU A 97 -4.26 12.68 9.41
C LEU A 97 -5.50 13.55 9.59
N TYR A 98 -6.46 13.02 10.35
CA TYR A 98 -7.70 13.69 10.70
C TYR A 98 -7.60 14.16 12.15
N GLY A 99 -7.72 15.47 12.36
CA GLY A 99 -7.88 16.08 13.67
C GLY A 99 -9.32 16.08 14.14
N ARG A 100 -9.54 16.35 15.43
CA ARG A 100 -10.90 16.57 15.96
C ARG A 100 -11.46 17.88 15.42
N ARG A 101 -12.71 17.85 14.96
CA ARG A 101 -13.44 19.09 14.62
C ARG A 101 -13.72 19.86 15.92
N ILE A 102 -13.08 21.00 16.09
CA ILE A 102 -13.43 21.93 17.17
C ILE A 102 -14.72 22.64 16.74
N GLN A 103 -15.85 22.29 17.35
CA GLN A 103 -17.08 23.06 17.21
C GLN A 103 -16.91 24.32 18.07
N GLN A 104 -16.79 25.49 17.43
CA GLN A 104 -16.85 26.75 18.14
C GLN A 104 -18.30 26.92 18.66
N GLN A 105 -18.46 27.00 19.97
CA GLN A 105 -19.72 27.38 20.58
C GLN A 105 -19.99 28.84 20.24
N GLN A 106 -21.14 29.11 19.62
CA GLN A 106 -21.68 30.47 19.43
C GLN A 106 -22.30 30.97 20.72
#